data_AF-A0A4P5R273-F1
#
_entry.id   AF-A0A4P5R273-F1
#
_cell.length_a   1.000
_cell.length_b   1.000
_cell.length_c   1.000
_cell.angle_alpha   90.00
_cell.angle_beta   90.00
_cell.angle_gamma   90.00
#
_symmetry.space_group_name_H-M   'P 1'
#
loop_
_entity.id
_entity.type
_entity.pdbx_description
1 polymer ?
#
loop_
_entity_poly.entity_id
_entity_poly.type
_entity_poly.pdbx_seq_one_letter_code
_entity_poly.pdbx_strand_id
1 'polypeptide(L)'
;MRAVATTVIGLVVGVILGAVARGWMRLISDEPEFSWDGTLFIIGSFTVWGFVQGFVIGVRRITSRRWVVSLVRAFGIVGMMPIFSGAGAIMAPMVIFGGLALHRSEWKSVIRVLLCIVAAVPVIFVAIQIHGDLGWSWKWWLGIVGLVTIWGALTLASRETFARQLDGWRVPLPMKIASVVALMVAVALPIVGMGIA
;
A
#
# COMPACT_ATOMS: atom_id res chain seq x y z
N MET A 1 15.71 21.14 -7.34
CA MET A 1 16.00 20.01 -8.26
C MET A 1 15.75 18.65 -7.62
N ARG A 2 16.26 18.34 -6.41
CA ARG A 2 16.12 16.99 -5.81
C ARG A 2 14.67 16.52 -5.55
N ALA A 3 13.75 17.40 -5.13
CA ALA A 3 12.34 17.02 -4.93
C ALA A 3 11.59 16.76 -6.25
N VAL A 4 11.84 17.58 -7.28
CA VAL A 4 11.25 17.36 -8.61
C VAL A 4 11.67 15.99 -9.15
N ALA A 5 12.97 15.65 -9.02
CA ALA A 5 13.47 14.36 -9.44
C ALA A 5 12.80 13.18 -8.73
N THR A 6 12.62 13.23 -7.39
CA THR A 6 11.96 12.15 -6.65
C THR A 6 10.48 12.01 -7.01
N THR A 7 9.79 13.12 -7.29
CA THR A 7 8.40 13.09 -7.76
C THR A 7 8.28 12.48 -9.16
N VAL A 8 9.15 12.86 -10.10
CA VAL A 8 9.18 12.29 -11.46
C VAL A 8 9.52 10.80 -11.42
N ILE A 9 10.52 10.40 -10.64
CA ILE A 9 10.85 8.98 -10.43
C ILE A 9 9.65 8.24 -9.84
N GLY A 10 8.97 8.84 -8.85
CA GLY A 10 7.77 8.28 -8.25
C GLY A 10 6.65 8.04 -9.26
N LEU A 11 6.38 9.01 -10.14
CA LEU A 11 5.41 8.86 -11.24
C LEU A 11 5.76 7.68 -12.15
N VAL A 12 7.02 7.62 -12.62
CA VAL A 12 7.49 6.56 -13.52
C VAL A 12 7.39 5.19 -12.84
N VAL A 13 7.82 5.07 -11.58
CA VAL A 13 7.71 3.84 -10.80
C VAL A 13 6.25 3.43 -10.61
N GLY A 14 5.36 4.40 -10.36
CA GLY A 14 3.92 4.15 -10.26
C GLY A 14 3.33 3.58 -11.55
N VAL A 15 3.62 4.19 -12.70
CA VAL A 15 3.18 3.69 -14.01
C VAL A 15 3.68 2.27 -14.25
N ILE A 16 4.98 2.03 -14.02
CA ILE A 16 5.61 0.71 -14.21
C ILE A 16 4.96 -0.32 -13.30
N LEU A 17 4.83 -0.05 -12.00
CA LEU A 17 4.21 -0.97 -11.05
C LEU A 17 2.74 -1.25 -11.38
N GLY A 18 1.98 -0.26 -11.83
CA GLY A 18 0.60 -0.45 -12.27
C GLY A 18 0.50 -1.35 -13.49
N ALA A 19 1.37 -1.15 -14.48
CA ALA A 19 1.45 -2.00 -15.67
C ALA A 19 1.88 -3.44 -15.32
N VAL A 20 2.87 -3.59 -14.43
CA VAL A 20 3.32 -4.89 -13.92
C VAL A 20 2.21 -5.58 -13.13
N ALA A 21 1.48 -4.87 -12.28
CA ALA A 21 0.34 -5.42 -11.54
C ALA A 21 -0.76 -5.91 -12.48
N ARG A 22 -1.04 -5.17 -13.55
CA ARG A 22 -1.99 -5.60 -14.58
C ARG A 22 -1.50 -6.84 -15.34
N GLY A 23 -0.23 -6.85 -15.74
CA GLY A 23 0.39 -8.01 -16.38
C GLY A 23 0.38 -9.24 -15.49
N TRP A 24 0.64 -9.06 -14.19
CA TRP A 24 0.58 -10.12 -13.19
C TRP A 24 -0.84 -10.69 -13.06
N MET A 25 -1.87 -9.85 -12.94
CA MET A 25 -3.27 -10.32 -12.91
C MET A 25 -3.64 -11.13 -14.14
N ARG A 26 -3.13 -10.75 -15.32
CA ARG A 26 -3.34 -11.50 -16.56
C ARG A 26 -2.57 -12.81 -16.63
N LEU A 27 -1.44 -12.91 -15.97
CA LEU A 27 -0.66 -14.13 -15.91
C LEU A 27 -1.32 -15.21 -15.04
N ILE A 28 -1.96 -14.79 -13.94
CA ILE A 28 -2.55 -15.69 -12.94
C ILE A 28 -4.05 -15.96 -13.16
N SER A 29 -4.62 -15.48 -14.26
CA SER A 29 -6.03 -15.68 -14.61
C SER A 29 -6.12 -16.63 -15.81
N ASP A 30 -6.95 -17.66 -15.72
CA ASP A 30 -7.15 -18.61 -16.82
C ASP A 30 -8.09 -18.06 -17.90
N GLU A 31 -9.03 -17.18 -17.53
CA GLU A 31 -9.93 -16.47 -18.45
C GLU A 31 -9.89 -14.95 -18.19
N PRO A 32 -8.93 -14.22 -18.80
CA PRO A 32 -8.70 -12.81 -18.50
C PRO A 32 -9.73 -11.90 -19.18
N GLU A 33 -10.89 -11.70 -18.54
CA GLU A 33 -11.90 -10.71 -18.94
C GLU A 33 -11.57 -9.32 -18.39
N PHE A 34 -10.67 -8.61 -19.07
CA PHE A 34 -10.11 -7.35 -18.60
C PHE A 34 -10.53 -6.16 -19.45
N SER A 35 -11.24 -5.21 -18.84
CA SER A 35 -11.59 -3.94 -19.49
C SER A 35 -10.41 -2.95 -19.56
N TRP A 36 -10.48 -2.05 -20.54
CA TRP A 36 -9.56 -0.91 -20.65
C TRP A 36 -9.75 0.07 -19.50
N ASP A 37 -10.99 0.33 -19.09
CA ASP A 37 -11.30 1.21 -17.97
C ASP A 37 -10.67 0.72 -16.66
N GLY A 38 -10.79 -0.58 -16.37
CA GLY A 38 -10.14 -1.19 -15.20
C GLY A 38 -8.61 -1.11 -15.28
N THR A 39 -8.04 -1.25 -16.48
CA THR A 39 -6.59 -1.13 -16.70
C THR A 39 -6.10 0.30 -16.45
N LEU A 40 -6.78 1.29 -17.03
CA LEU A 40 -6.47 2.71 -16.83
C LEU A 40 -6.64 3.10 -15.36
N PHE A 41 -7.67 2.58 -14.69
CA PHE A 41 -7.87 2.80 -13.27
C PHE A 41 -6.71 2.25 -12.42
N ILE A 42 -6.26 1.02 -12.65
CA ILE A 42 -5.13 0.42 -11.93
C ILE A 42 -3.85 1.26 -12.16
N ILE A 43 -3.50 1.53 -13.42
CA ILE A 43 -2.30 2.30 -13.75
C ILE A 43 -2.40 3.70 -13.14
N GLY A 44 -3.56 4.36 -13.24
CA GLY A 44 -3.83 5.66 -12.65
C GLY A 44 -3.64 5.66 -11.13
N SER A 45 -4.23 4.71 -10.41
CA SER A 45 -4.10 4.57 -8.96
C SER A 45 -2.66 4.36 -8.50
N PHE A 46 -1.90 3.50 -9.19
CA PHE A 46 -0.47 3.31 -8.89
C PHE A 46 0.36 4.56 -9.25
N THR A 47 0.00 5.28 -10.31
CA THR A 47 0.66 6.53 -10.71
C THR A 47 0.45 7.63 -9.67
N VAL A 48 -0.78 7.78 -9.16
CA VAL A 48 -1.11 8.70 -8.06
C VAL A 48 -0.32 8.32 -6.81
N TRP A 49 -0.32 7.03 -6.43
CA TRP A 49 0.47 6.55 -5.30
C TRP A 49 1.96 6.89 -5.48
N GLY A 50 2.55 6.58 -6.64
CA GLY A 50 3.96 6.80 -6.93
C GLY A 50 4.34 8.28 -6.90
N PHE A 51 3.52 9.14 -7.52
CA PHE A 51 3.65 10.59 -7.45
C PHE A 51 3.69 11.08 -6.00
N VAL A 52 2.71 10.66 -5.20
CA VAL A 52 2.58 11.10 -3.82
C VAL A 52 3.76 10.63 -2.97
N GLN A 53 4.17 9.35 -3.06
CA GLN A 53 5.34 8.87 -2.31
C GLN A 53 6.62 9.58 -2.75
N GLY A 54 6.81 9.81 -4.06
CA GLY A 54 7.93 10.57 -4.59
C GLY A 54 7.98 12.02 -4.09
N PHE A 55 6.81 12.66 -3.98
CA PHE A 55 6.66 13.99 -3.38
C PHE A 55 6.98 13.98 -1.87
N VAL A 56 6.47 13.00 -1.11
CA VAL A 56 6.77 12.84 0.31
C VAL A 56 8.27 12.72 0.56
N ILE A 57 8.95 11.85 -0.20
CA ILE A 57 10.41 11.68 -0.15
C ILE A 57 11.12 13.01 -0.45
N GLY A 58 10.68 13.71 -1.51
CA GLY A 58 11.28 14.97 -1.94
C GLY A 58 11.18 16.07 -0.88
N VAL A 59 10.00 16.28 -0.32
CA VAL A 59 9.76 17.31 0.70
C VAL A 59 10.52 16.99 1.99
N ARG A 60 10.47 15.74 2.47
CA ARG A 60 11.17 15.34 3.71
C ARG A 60 12.69 15.51 3.64
N ARG A 61 13.27 15.51 2.43
CA ARG A 61 14.71 15.77 2.23
C ARG A 61 15.08 17.25 2.28
N ILE A 62 14.11 18.16 2.12
CA ILE A 62 14.37 19.61 2.03
C ILE A 62 13.96 20.34 3.30
N THR A 63 12.99 19.82 4.06
CA THR A 63 12.49 20.49 5.27
C THR A 63 12.38 19.54 6.46
N SER A 64 12.72 20.06 7.63
CA SER A 64 12.51 19.44 8.94
C SER A 64 11.39 20.13 9.75
N ARG A 65 10.71 21.12 9.15
CA ARG A 65 9.61 21.85 9.81
C ARG A 65 8.48 20.88 10.13
N ARG A 66 8.20 20.71 11.43
CA ARG A 66 7.32 19.65 11.95
C ARG A 66 5.91 19.65 11.32
N TRP A 67 5.28 20.81 11.19
CA TRP A 67 3.94 20.93 10.61
C TRP A 67 3.89 20.55 9.12
N VAL A 68 4.93 20.91 8.34
CA VAL A 68 5.04 20.56 6.91
C VAL A 68 5.17 19.05 6.76
N VAL A 69 6.02 18.44 7.58
CA VAL A 69 6.24 16.99 7.58
C VAL A 69 4.97 16.22 7.96
N SER A 70 4.17 16.74 8.91
CA SER A 70 2.86 16.18 9.26
C SER A 70 1.86 16.28 8.09
N LEU A 71 1.74 17.45 7.44
CA LEU A 71 0.86 17.63 6.28
C LEU A 71 1.23 16.72 5.11
N VAL A 72 2.51 16.63 4.80
CA VAL A 72 3.02 15.80 3.71
C VAL A 72 2.76 14.32 3.99
N ARG A 73 2.78 13.86 5.25
CA ARG A 73 2.36 12.50 5.58
C ARG A 73 0.87 12.27 5.42
N ALA A 74 0.03 13.22 5.85
CA ALA A 74 -1.40 13.12 5.62
C ALA A 74 -1.68 13.01 4.11
N PHE A 75 -1.00 13.82 3.30
CA PHE A 75 -1.02 13.70 1.85
C PHE A 75 -0.54 12.32 1.35
N GLY A 76 0.56 11.81 1.92
CA GLY A 76 1.08 10.45 1.71
C GLY A 76 0.04 9.35 1.94
N ILE A 77 -0.70 9.44 3.04
CA ILE A 77 -1.74 8.48 3.45
C ILE A 77 -2.99 8.60 2.56
N VAL A 78 -3.40 9.82 2.22
CA VAL A 78 -4.55 10.01 1.32
C VAL A 78 -4.21 9.52 -0.09
N GLY A 79 -3.01 9.78 -0.58
CA GLY A 79 -2.57 9.37 -1.90
C GLY A 79 -2.36 7.87 -2.09
N MET A 80 -2.27 7.08 -1.01
CA MET A 80 -2.31 5.61 -1.10
C MET A 80 -3.73 5.04 -1.11
N MET A 81 -4.78 5.81 -0.80
CA MET A 81 -6.13 5.27 -0.78
C MET A 81 -6.60 4.68 -2.12
N PRO A 82 -6.29 5.27 -3.29
CA PRO A 82 -6.74 4.74 -4.57
C PRO A 82 -6.28 3.31 -4.85
N ILE A 83 -5.09 2.90 -4.41
CA ILE A 83 -4.57 1.53 -4.60
C ILE A 83 -5.30 0.47 -3.74
N PHE A 84 -6.05 0.90 -2.73
CA PHE A 84 -6.83 0.02 -1.84
C PHE A 84 -8.31 -0.03 -2.22
N SER A 85 -8.64 0.27 -3.47
CA SER A 85 -9.98 0.12 -4.02
C SER A 85 -10.14 -1.23 -4.73
N GLY A 86 -11.37 -1.74 -4.80
CA GLY A 86 -11.68 -3.02 -5.45
C GLY A 86 -10.85 -4.19 -4.88
N ALA A 87 -10.23 -4.97 -5.76
CA ALA A 87 -9.38 -6.10 -5.38
C ALA A 87 -8.13 -5.69 -4.55
N GLY A 88 -7.66 -4.44 -4.66
CA GLY A 88 -6.53 -3.95 -3.88
C GLY A 88 -6.85 -3.74 -2.39
N ALA A 89 -8.13 -3.62 -2.03
CA ALA A 89 -8.58 -3.39 -0.66
C ALA A 89 -8.12 -4.48 0.31
N ILE A 90 -8.14 -5.74 -0.15
CA ILE A 90 -7.75 -6.90 0.67
C ILE A 90 -6.29 -6.81 1.13
N MET A 91 -5.44 -6.15 0.35
CA MET A 91 -4.01 -6.02 0.63
C MET A 91 -3.65 -4.77 1.43
N ALA A 92 -4.64 -3.92 1.78
CA ALA A 92 -4.41 -2.75 2.61
C ALA A 92 -3.76 -3.07 3.97
N PRO A 93 -4.18 -4.14 4.71
CA PRO A 93 -3.52 -4.51 5.95
C PRO A 93 -2.03 -4.83 5.78
N MET A 94 -1.64 -5.45 4.65
CA MET A 94 -0.23 -5.75 4.36
C MET A 94 0.60 -4.47 4.27
N VAL A 95 0.14 -3.50 3.47
CA VAL A 95 0.89 -2.26 3.24
C VAL A 95 0.92 -1.37 4.49
N ILE A 96 -0.22 -1.25 5.17
CA ILE A 96 -0.36 -0.38 6.35
C ILE A 96 0.36 -0.99 7.55
N PHE A 97 0.00 -2.21 7.96
CA PHE A 97 0.58 -2.83 9.14
C PHE A 97 2.00 -3.33 8.90
N GLY A 98 2.29 -3.88 7.72
CA GLY A 98 3.64 -4.25 7.33
C GLY A 98 4.55 -3.02 7.24
N GLY A 99 4.07 -1.92 6.65
CA GLY A 99 4.79 -0.66 6.59
C GLY A 99 5.08 -0.08 7.98
N LEU A 100 4.09 -0.09 8.88
CA LEU A 100 4.28 0.33 10.27
C LEU A 100 5.28 -0.58 11.00
N ALA A 101 5.13 -1.91 10.90
CA ALA A 101 6.00 -2.86 11.57
C ALA A 101 7.47 -2.77 11.10
N LEU A 102 7.69 -2.52 9.81
CA LEU A 102 9.02 -2.39 9.22
C LEU A 102 9.67 -1.04 9.54
N HIS A 103 8.92 0.06 9.43
CA HIS A 103 9.51 1.41 9.43
C HIS A 103 9.43 2.14 10.79
N ARG A 104 8.70 1.59 11.78
CA ARG A 104 8.64 2.09 13.17
C ARG A 104 9.55 1.30 14.10
N SER A 105 10.85 1.53 14.01
CA SER A 105 11.85 0.83 14.83
C SER A 105 11.77 1.17 16.32
N GLU A 106 11.10 2.26 16.69
CA GLU A 106 10.95 2.70 18.09
C GLU A 106 9.85 1.94 18.87
N TRP A 107 9.02 1.15 18.18
CA TRP A 107 7.97 0.37 18.82
C TRP A 107 8.52 -0.91 19.43
N LYS A 108 7.90 -1.37 20.53
CA LYS A 108 8.23 -2.65 21.16
C LYS A 108 8.16 -3.78 20.13
N SER A 109 9.13 -4.70 20.16
CA SER A 109 9.21 -5.83 19.22
C SER A 109 7.92 -6.64 19.17
N VAL A 110 7.23 -6.82 20.31
CA VAL A 110 5.94 -7.53 20.37
C VAL A 110 4.88 -6.86 19.48
N ILE A 111 4.73 -5.53 19.54
CA ILE A 111 3.75 -4.81 18.70
C ILE A 111 4.11 -4.97 17.22
N ARG A 112 5.40 -4.88 16.89
CA ARG A 112 5.87 -5.06 15.51
C ARG A 112 5.58 -6.47 15.00
N VAL A 113 5.81 -7.50 15.81
CA VAL A 113 5.50 -8.90 15.49
C VAL A 113 4.00 -9.08 15.28
N LEU A 114 3.16 -8.55 16.18
CA LEU A 114 1.70 -8.62 16.02
C LEU A 114 1.23 -7.95 14.71
N LEU A 115 1.76 -6.77 14.39
CA LEU A 115 1.47 -6.11 13.11
C LEU A 115 1.95 -6.91 11.91
N CYS A 116 3.13 -7.54 11.97
CA CYS A 116 3.61 -8.43 10.91
C CYS A 116 2.68 -9.64 10.72
N ILE A 117 2.19 -10.23 11.81
CA ILE A 117 1.23 -11.34 11.74
C ILE A 117 -0.05 -10.88 11.03
N VAL A 118 -0.62 -9.76 11.44
CA VAL A 118 -1.83 -9.20 10.80
C VAL A 118 -1.57 -8.84 9.33
N ALA A 119 -0.40 -8.30 9.00
CA ALA A 119 -0.01 -7.98 7.62
C ALA A 119 0.14 -9.22 6.73
N ALA A 120 0.49 -10.38 7.31
CA ALA A 120 0.65 -11.64 6.58
C ALA A 120 -0.68 -12.32 6.26
N VAL A 121 -1.74 -12.08 7.04
CA VAL A 121 -3.07 -12.68 6.82
C VAL A 121 -3.59 -12.52 5.38
N PRO A 122 -3.66 -11.30 4.80
CA PRO A 122 -4.15 -11.16 3.43
C PRO A 122 -3.23 -11.80 2.38
N VAL A 123 -1.91 -11.83 2.62
CA VAL A 123 -0.96 -12.49 1.72
C VAL A 123 -1.23 -13.99 1.69
N ILE A 124 -1.41 -14.61 2.86
CA ILE A 124 -1.72 -16.04 2.99
C ILE A 124 -3.09 -16.33 2.35
N PHE A 125 -4.09 -15.50 2.62
CA PHE A 125 -5.42 -15.65 2.04
C PHE A 125 -5.40 -15.63 0.52
N VAL A 126 -4.75 -14.62 -0.09
CA VAL A 126 -4.63 -14.52 -1.55
C VAL A 126 -3.78 -15.67 -2.11
N ALA A 127 -2.73 -16.11 -1.42
CA ALA A 127 -1.92 -17.25 -1.85
C ALA A 127 -2.70 -18.58 -1.85
N ILE A 128 -3.59 -18.78 -0.87
CA ILE A 128 -4.50 -19.93 -0.81
C ILE A 128 -5.52 -19.84 -1.95
N GLN A 129 -6.06 -18.66 -2.22
CA GLN A 129 -7.01 -18.47 -3.33
C GLN A 129 -6.37 -18.78 -4.69
N ILE A 130 -5.18 -18.23 -4.96
CA ILE A 130 -4.42 -18.54 -6.19
C ILE A 130 -4.09 -20.04 -6.27
N HIS A 131 -3.85 -20.70 -5.13
CA HIS A 131 -3.65 -22.15 -5.10
C HIS A 131 -4.91 -22.94 -5.47
N GLY A 132 -6.08 -22.50 -4.99
CA GLY A 132 -7.36 -23.10 -5.34
C GLY A 132 -7.65 -23.04 -6.83
N ASP A 133 -7.31 -21.92 -7.47
CA ASP A 133 -7.55 -21.71 -8.90
C ASP A 133 -6.52 -22.43 -9.78
N LEU A 134 -5.23 -22.39 -9.44
CA LEU A 134 -4.14 -22.83 -10.32
C LEU A 134 -3.44 -24.13 -9.89
N GLY A 135 -3.77 -24.67 -8.71
CA GLY A 135 -3.10 -25.84 -8.11
C GLY A 135 -1.60 -25.65 -7.88
N TRP A 136 -0.84 -26.75 -7.87
CA TRP A 136 0.62 -26.76 -7.79
C TRP A 136 1.28 -26.55 -9.17
N SER A 137 0.95 -25.46 -9.84
CA SER A 137 1.53 -25.11 -11.15
C SER A 137 2.67 -24.08 -11.03
N TRP A 138 3.48 -23.93 -12.09
CA TRP A 138 4.49 -22.87 -12.15
C TRP A 138 3.86 -21.46 -12.09
N LYS A 139 2.62 -21.31 -12.60
CA LYS A 139 1.87 -20.05 -12.52
C LYS A 139 1.57 -19.67 -11.07
N TRP A 140 1.29 -20.64 -10.19
CA TRP A 140 1.10 -20.39 -8.76
C TRP A 140 2.34 -19.77 -8.11
N TRP A 141 3.53 -20.32 -8.39
CA TRP A 141 4.79 -19.76 -7.89
C TRP A 141 5.02 -18.34 -8.38
N LEU A 142 4.79 -18.07 -9.66
CA LEU A 142 4.87 -16.70 -10.20
C LEU A 142 3.79 -15.78 -9.62
N GLY A 143 2.62 -16.32 -9.31
CA GLY A 143 1.56 -15.61 -8.61
C GLY A 143 2.03 -15.10 -7.26
N ILE A 144 2.62 -15.98 -6.45
CA ILE A 144 3.18 -15.61 -5.13
C ILE A 144 4.35 -14.63 -5.27
N VAL A 145 5.31 -14.90 -6.17
CA VAL A 145 6.46 -14.01 -6.37
C VAL A 145 6.01 -12.63 -6.81
N GLY A 146 5.06 -12.54 -7.75
CA GLY A 146 4.49 -11.28 -8.20
C GLY A 146 3.74 -10.55 -7.09
N LEU A 147 2.91 -11.27 -6.31
CA LEU A 147 2.19 -10.73 -5.17
C LEU A 147 3.16 -10.09 -4.15
N VAL A 148 4.15 -10.86 -3.69
CA VAL A 148 5.13 -10.40 -2.71
C VAL A 148 5.98 -9.26 -3.28
N THR A 149 6.35 -9.31 -4.56
CA THR A 149 7.17 -8.26 -5.19
C THR A 149 6.39 -6.95 -5.32
N ILE A 150 5.17 -6.97 -5.84
CA ILE A 150 4.35 -5.76 -6.04
C ILE A 150 4.02 -5.13 -4.69
N TRP A 151 3.44 -5.91 -3.77
CA TRP A 151 2.99 -5.37 -2.49
C TRP A 151 4.14 -5.10 -1.52
N GLY A 152 5.21 -5.88 -1.59
CA GLY A 152 6.46 -5.60 -0.89
C GLY A 152 7.08 -4.28 -1.36
N ALA A 153 7.13 -4.04 -2.68
CA ALA A 153 7.60 -2.78 -3.23
C ALA A 153 6.76 -1.59 -2.75
N LEU A 154 5.42 -1.70 -2.76
CA LEU A 154 4.52 -0.67 -2.23
C LEU A 154 4.80 -0.39 -0.74
N THR A 155 4.97 -1.44 0.06
CA THR A 155 5.23 -1.36 1.51
C THR A 155 6.59 -0.70 1.80
N LEU A 156 7.62 -1.07 1.04
CA LEU A 156 8.97 -0.52 1.19
C LEU A 156 9.04 0.94 0.72
N ALA A 157 8.45 1.25 -0.43
CA ALA A 157 8.44 2.61 -0.99
C ALA A 157 7.62 3.59 -0.14
N SER A 158 6.63 3.10 0.61
CA SER A 158 5.84 3.90 1.58
C SER A 158 6.59 4.19 2.89
N ARG A 159 7.88 3.86 3.00
CA ARG A 159 8.73 4.10 4.17
C ARG A 159 8.61 5.52 4.69
N GLU A 160 8.75 6.52 3.84
CA GLU A 160 8.76 7.91 4.28
C GLU A 160 7.40 8.40 4.79
N THR A 161 6.32 7.70 4.47
CA THR A 161 4.98 7.95 4.99
C THR A 161 4.77 7.29 6.36
N PHE A 162 5.34 6.10 6.57
CA PHE A 162 5.18 5.34 7.82
C PHE A 162 6.27 5.58 8.87
N ALA A 163 7.46 6.00 8.46
CA ALA A 163 8.61 6.19 9.33
C ALA A 163 8.33 7.20 10.45
N ARG A 164 9.22 7.17 11.45
CA ARG A 164 9.20 8.11 12.56
C ARG A 164 9.16 9.55 12.05
N GLN A 165 8.30 10.36 12.67
CA GLN A 165 8.19 11.79 12.39
C GLN A 165 8.37 12.61 13.67
N LEU A 166 8.87 13.83 13.47
CA LEU A 166 8.78 14.91 14.43
C LEU A 166 7.36 15.45 14.36
N ASP A 167 6.46 14.91 15.20
CA ASP A 167 5.04 15.27 15.20
C ASP A 167 4.90 16.78 15.49
N GLY A 168 4.46 17.55 14.49
CA GLY A 168 4.23 18.99 14.63
C GLY A 168 2.88 19.30 15.24
N TRP A 169 1.93 18.39 15.06
CA TRP A 169 0.59 18.50 15.59
C TRP A 169 0.55 17.68 16.88
N ARG A 170 0.37 18.36 18.01
CA ARG A 170 0.09 17.71 19.30
C ARG A 170 -1.35 17.19 19.30
N VAL A 171 -1.67 16.31 18.36
CA VAL A 171 -3.02 15.76 18.23
C VAL A 171 -3.32 14.96 19.51
N PRO A 172 -4.41 15.26 20.23
CA PRO A 172 -4.77 14.51 21.42
C PRO A 172 -4.99 13.03 21.07
N LEU A 173 -4.57 12.13 21.95
CA LEU A 173 -4.69 10.67 21.80
C LEU A 173 -6.08 10.20 21.29
N PRO A 174 -7.22 10.72 21.78
CA PRO A 174 -8.53 10.32 21.27
C PRO A 174 -8.73 10.58 19.78
N MET A 175 -8.22 11.70 19.25
CA MET A 175 -8.28 11.96 17.80
C MET A 175 -7.40 10.99 17.02
N LYS A 176 -6.23 10.62 17.55
CA LYS A 176 -5.37 9.60 16.92
C LYS A 176 -6.09 8.25 16.84
N ILE A 177 -6.72 7.82 17.95
CA ILE A 177 -7.50 6.58 17.99
C ILE A 177 -8.69 6.66 17.03
N ALA A 178 -9.46 7.75 17.05
CA ALA A 178 -10.61 7.93 16.17
C ALA A 178 -10.20 7.89 14.69
N SER A 179 -9.08 8.50 14.31
CA SER A 179 -8.60 8.46 12.93
C SER A 179 -8.12 7.07 12.49
N VAL A 180 -7.49 6.28 13.37
CA VAL A 180 -7.13 4.89 13.08
C VAL A 180 -8.36 4.00 12.97
N VAL A 181 -9.32 4.15 13.89
CA VAL A 181 -10.58 3.40 13.87
C VAL A 181 -11.40 3.76 12.62
N ALA A 182 -11.54 5.05 12.30
CA ALA A 182 -12.23 5.50 11.09
C ALA A 182 -11.57 4.96 9.82
N LEU A 183 -10.23 4.94 9.77
CA LEU A 183 -9.51 4.34 8.65
C LEU A 183 -9.76 2.82 8.56
N MET A 184 -9.69 2.10 9.69
CA MET A 184 -9.97 0.67 9.71
C MET A 184 -11.41 0.36 9.30
N VAL A 185 -12.38 1.12 9.80
CA VAL A 185 -13.80 0.98 9.43
C VAL A 185 -14.01 1.30 7.95
N ALA A 186 -13.39 2.36 7.43
CA ALA A 186 -13.47 2.71 6.01
C ALA A 186 -12.85 1.64 5.09
N VAL A 187 -11.80 0.94 5.54
CA VAL A 187 -11.17 -0.16 4.81
C VAL A 187 -11.96 -1.47 4.96
N ALA A 188 -12.54 -1.73 6.12
CA ALA A 188 -13.29 -2.96 6.42
C ALA A 188 -14.71 -2.95 5.85
N LEU A 189 -15.39 -1.80 5.81
CA LEU A 189 -16.76 -1.67 5.31
C LEU A 189 -16.96 -2.22 3.88
N PRO A 190 -16.07 -1.91 2.91
CA PRO A 190 -16.14 -2.50 1.57
C PRO A 190 -16.00 -4.04 1.58
N ILE A 191 -15.19 -4.59 2.48
CA ILE A 191 -14.98 -6.04 2.61
C ILE A 191 -16.27 -6.72 3.11
N VAL A 192 -16.95 -6.12 4.08
CA VAL A 192 -18.23 -6.62 4.62
C VAL A 192 -19.37 -6.45 3.62
N GLY A 193 -19.39 -5.35 2.84
CA GLY A 193 -20.43 -5.09 1.84
C GLY A 193 -20.36 -5.96 0.58
N MET A 194 -19.22 -6.59 0.30
CA MET A 194 -19.03 -7.45 -0.89
C MET A 194 -19.46 -8.91 -0.69
N GLY A 195 -20.06 -9.27 0.45
CA GLY A 195 -20.59 -10.63 0.66
C GLY A 195 -19.52 -11.73 0.63
N ILE A 196 -18.28 -11.41 0.97
CA ILE A 196 -17.21 -12.39 1.18
C ILE A 196 -17.38 -12.92 2.61
N ALA A 197 -18.28 -13.88 2.77
CA ALA A 197 -18.42 -14.77 3.93
C ALA A 197 -18.13 -16.20 3.49
#